data_AF-A0A960I4W1-F1
#
_entry.id   AF-A0A960I4W1-F1
#
_cell.length_a   1.000
_cell.length_b   1.000
_cell.length_c   1.000
_cell.angle_alpha   90.00
_cell.angle_beta   90.00
_cell.angle_gamma   90.00
#
_symmetry.space_group_name_H-M   'P 1'
#
loop_
_entity.id
_entity.type
_entity.pdbx_description
1 polymer ?
#
loop_
_entity_poly.entity_id
_entity_poly.type
_entity_poly.pdbx_seq_one_letter_code
_entity_poly.pdbx_strand_id
1 'polypeptide(L)' 'TTHTVRQHPVARFMVVPYRIGLHLAHHVDSGIPFRNLPTLHAALCEAGYVDDSFEYASYPAIWRALRADHVDAAGLA' A
#
# COMPACT_ATOMS: atom_id res chain seq x y z
N THR A 1 -5.96 1.20 8.72
CA THR A 1 -4.49 1.24 8.55
C THR A 1 -4.19 1.50 7.08
N THR A 2 -3.29 2.43 6.78
CA THR A 2 -2.93 2.73 5.38
C THR A 2 -1.68 1.94 5.04
N HIS A 3 -1.83 0.89 4.26
CA HIS A 3 -0.72 0.07 3.79
C HIS A 3 -0.57 0.19 2.28
N THR A 4 0.65 0.10 1.80
CA THR A 4 0.99 0.02 0.38
C THR A 4 1.50 -1.38 0.07
N VAL A 5 1.23 -1.87 -1.14
CA VAL A 5 1.83 -3.10 -1.64
C VAL A 5 2.69 -2.77 -2.84
N ARG A 6 3.86 -3.40 -2.96
CA ARG A 6 4.73 -3.21 -4.13
C ARG A 6 3.98 -3.50 -5.44
N GLN A 7 4.08 -2.57 -6.39
CA GLN A 7 3.24 -2.54 -7.58
C GLN A 7 3.77 -3.43 -8.73
N HIS A 8 3.45 -4.72 -8.68
CA HIS A 8 3.79 -5.69 -9.74
C HIS A 8 2.86 -5.58 -10.97
N PRO A 9 3.32 -5.89 -12.20
CA PRO A 9 2.47 -5.87 -13.39
C PRO A 9 1.19 -6.71 -13.27
N VAL A 10 1.30 -7.93 -12.72
CA VAL A 10 0.16 -8.83 -12.50
C VAL A 10 -0.81 -8.24 -11.48
N ALA A 11 -0.30 -7.67 -10.37
CA ALA A 11 -1.12 -7.02 -9.36
C ALA A 11 -1.87 -5.80 -9.94
N ARG A 12 -1.18 -5.02 -10.79
CA ARG A 12 -1.75 -3.88 -11.51
C ARG A 12 -2.79 -4.28 -12.56
N PHE A 13 -2.75 -5.50 -13.06
CA PHE A 13 -3.77 -5.98 -13.99
C PHE A 13 -5.02 -6.50 -13.23
N MET A 14 -4.81 -7.25 -12.16
CA MET A 14 -5.87 -8.02 -11.50
C MET A 14 -6.55 -7.32 -10.32
N VAL A 15 -5.79 -6.56 -9.51
CA VAL A 15 -6.25 -6.12 -8.17
C VAL A 15 -6.23 -4.60 -8.04
N VAL A 16 -5.14 -3.95 -8.46
CA VAL A 16 -4.94 -2.50 -8.31
C VAL A 16 -4.54 -1.84 -9.62
N PRO A 17 -5.48 -1.69 -10.56
CA PRO A 17 -5.23 -0.99 -11.81
C PRO A 17 -4.75 0.44 -11.57
N TYR A 18 -3.99 0.95 -12.53
CA TYR A 18 -3.50 2.33 -12.51
C TYR A 18 -2.64 2.71 -11.29
N ARG A 19 -2.06 1.74 -10.57
CA ARG A 19 -1.20 1.97 -9.38
C ARG A 19 -1.94 2.55 -8.18
N ILE A 20 -3.26 2.38 -8.10
CA ILE A 20 -4.07 2.80 -6.94
C ILE A 20 -3.70 2.06 -5.65
N GLY A 21 -2.89 0.99 -5.72
CA GLY A 21 -2.34 0.31 -4.55
C GLY A 21 -1.26 1.09 -3.81
N LEU A 22 -0.78 2.22 -4.36
CA LEU A 22 -0.05 3.26 -3.61
C LEU A 22 -1.05 4.07 -2.78
N HIS A 23 -1.79 3.40 -1.90
CA HIS A 23 -2.99 3.94 -1.25
C HIS A 23 -2.73 5.24 -0.49
N LEU A 24 -1.60 5.33 0.22
CA LEU A 24 -1.24 6.56 0.93
C LEU A 24 -1.03 7.72 -0.04
N ALA A 25 -0.21 7.54 -1.08
CA ALA A 25 0.04 8.59 -2.07
C ALA A 25 -1.25 9.02 -2.78
N HIS A 26 -2.13 8.06 -3.12
CA HIS A 26 -3.41 8.34 -3.74
C HIS A 26 -4.37 9.12 -2.84
N HIS A 27 -4.35 8.89 -1.52
CA HIS A 27 -5.21 9.62 -0.57
C HIS A 27 -4.63 10.96 -0.11
N VAL A 28 -3.30 11.10 -0.05
CA VAL A 28 -2.61 12.34 0.30
C VAL A 28 -2.92 13.44 -0.71
N ASP A 29 -2.89 13.11 -2.00
CA ASP A 29 -3.31 14.02 -3.08
C ASP A 29 -4.03 13.24 -4.19
N SER A 30 -5.35 13.09 -4.02
CA SER A 30 -6.19 12.40 -4.98
C SER A 30 -6.38 13.13 -6.31
N GLY A 31 -5.93 14.39 -6.42
CA GLY A 31 -5.97 15.16 -7.65
C GLY A 31 -4.84 14.81 -8.63
N ILE A 32 -3.79 14.15 -8.15
CA ILE A 32 -2.64 13.79 -8.98
C ILE A 32 -3.01 12.67 -9.96
N PRO A 33 -2.71 12.84 -11.27
CA PRO A 33 -2.92 11.78 -12.25
C PRO A 33 -2.19 10.49 -11.85
N PHE A 34 -2.83 9.35 -12.06
CA PHE A 34 -2.30 8.04 -11.67
C PHE A 34 -0.89 7.72 -12.23
N ARG A 35 -0.52 8.38 -13.33
CA ARG A 35 0.79 8.27 -13.97
C ARG A 35 1.91 8.87 -13.13
N ASN A 36 1.58 9.86 -12.31
CA ASN A 36 2.49 10.60 -11.44
C ASN A 36 2.50 10.06 -10.00
N LEU A 37 1.61 9.12 -9.65
CA LEU A 37 1.61 8.48 -8.34
C LEU A 37 2.96 7.84 -7.93
N PRO A 38 3.73 7.20 -8.83
CA PRO A 38 5.07 6.70 -8.48
C PRO A 38 6.01 7.82 -8.04
N THR A 39 5.95 8.96 -8.72
CA THR A 39 6.77 10.13 -8.41
C THR A 39 6.39 10.72 -7.05
N LEU A 40 5.08 10.88 -6.81
CA LEU A 40 4.58 11.34 -5.51
C LEU A 40 4.98 10.37 -4.39
N HIS A 41 4.84 9.06 -4.60
CA HIS A 41 5.22 8.06 -3.62
C HIS A 41 6.72 8.12 -3.28
N ALA A 42 7.59 8.22 -4.29
CA ALA A 42 9.02 8.36 -4.06
C ALA A 42 9.37 9.62 -3.25
N ALA A 43 8.73 10.75 -3.55
CA ALA A 43 8.90 12.00 -2.78
C ALA A 43 8.43 11.86 -1.33
N LEU A 44 7.34 11.12 -1.08
CA LEU A 44 6.87 10.82 0.28
C LEU A 44 7.84 9.91 1.05
N CYS A 45 8.48 8.95 0.37
CA CYS A 45 9.53 8.13 0.98
C CYS A 45 10.76 8.98 1.32
N GLU A 46 11.22 9.82 0.39
CA GLU A 46 12.37 10.72 0.60
C GLU A 46 12.13 11.70 1.76
N ALA A 47 10.92 12.23 1.87
CA ALA A 47 10.51 13.12 2.96
C ALA A 47 10.25 12.40 4.30
N GLY A 48 10.33 11.07 4.34
CA GLY A 48 10.13 10.28 5.56
C GLY A 48 8.66 10.12 6.00
N TYR A 49 7.71 10.43 5.13
CA TYR A 49 6.28 10.15 5.38
C TYR A 49 5.90 8.69 5.12
N VAL A 50 6.73 7.97 4.35
CA VAL A 50 6.59 6.54 4.07
C VAL A 50 7.92 5.85 4.35
N ASP A 51 7.85 4.77 5.11
CA ASP A 51 8.96 3.86 5.33
C ASP A 51 8.53 2.41 5.07
N ASP A 52 9.47 1.48 5.21
CA ASP A 52 9.26 0.06 4.95
C ASP A 52 8.22 -0.59 5.88
N SER A 53 7.83 0.06 6.99
CA SER A 53 6.76 -0.46 7.87
C SER A 53 5.37 -0.37 7.22
N PHE A 54 5.21 0.50 6.22
CA PHE A 54 3.96 0.70 5.52
C PHE A 54 3.87 -0.10 4.21
N GLU A 55 4.96 -0.71 3.73
CA GLU A 55 5.01 -1.41 2.45
C GLU A 55 5.13 -2.94 2.60
N TYR A 56 4.21 -3.68 1.97
CA TYR A 56 4.29 -5.13 1.83
C TYR A 56 4.82 -5.54 0.46
N ALA A 57 5.67 -6.56 0.43
CA ALA A 57 6.27 -7.07 -0.82
C ALA A 57 5.25 -7.64 -1.82
N SER A 58 4.07 -8.08 -1.35
CA SER A 58 3.00 -8.67 -2.17
C SER A 58 1.64 -8.70 -1.46
N TYR A 59 0.56 -8.85 -2.23
CA TYR A 59 -0.81 -8.99 -1.70
C TYR A 59 -1.00 -10.18 -0.75
N PRO A 60 -0.45 -11.38 -1.04
CA PRO A 60 -0.49 -12.48 -0.08
C PRO A 60 0.21 -12.17 1.25
N ALA A 61 1.28 -11.36 1.24
CA ALA A 61 1.98 -10.98 2.46
C ALA A 61 1.09 -10.11 3.37
N ILE A 62 0.45 -9.07 2.81
CA ILE A 62 -0.47 -8.23 3.58
C ILE A 62 -1.69 -9.02 4.05
N TRP A 63 -2.27 -9.89 3.23
CA TRP A 63 -3.42 -10.71 3.66
C TRP A 63 -3.07 -11.66 4.81
N ARG A 64 -1.86 -12.23 4.83
CA ARG A 64 -1.39 -13.04 5.97
C ARG A 64 -1.22 -12.19 7.23
N ALA A 65 -0.65 -11.00 7.11
CA ALA A 65 -0.46 -10.08 8.23
C ALA A 65 -1.81 -9.65 8.82
N LEU A 66 -2.76 -9.22 7.98
CA LEU A 66 -4.10 -8.82 8.40
C LEU A 66 -4.89 -9.96 9.03
N ARG A 67 -4.70 -11.20 8.55
CA ARG A 67 -5.31 -12.38 9.16
C ARG A 67 -4.73 -12.68 10.54
N ALA A 68 -3.42 -12.49 10.73
CA ALA A 68 -2.76 -12.72 12.02
C ALA A 68 -3.22 -11.69 13.07
N ASP A 69 -3.23 -10.40 12.71
CA ASP A 69 -3.73 -9.32 13.58
C ASP A 69 -5.17 -9.59 14.06
N HIS A 70 -6.04 -10.08 13.19
CA HIS A 70 -7.43 -10.37 13.55
C HIS A 70 -7.58 -11.57 14.51
N VAL A 71 -6.63 -12.51 14.51
CA VAL A 71 -6.64 -13.66 15.44
C VAL A 71 -6.16 -13.21 16.83
N ASP A 72 -5.14 -12.37 16.90
CA ASP A 72 -4.62 -11.85 18.17
C ASP A 72 -5.62 -10.89 18.85
N ALA A 73 -6.33 -10.07 18.05
CA ALA A 73 -7.38 -9.20 18.56
C ALA A 73 -8.62 -9.96 19.06
N ALA A 74 -8.95 -11.12 18.46
CA ALA A 74 -10.09 -11.94 18.85
C ALA A 74 -9.78 -12.94 19.98
N GLY A 75 -8.51 -13.28 20.21
CA GLY A 75 -8.07 -14.19 21.29
C GLY A 75 -7.82 -13.52 22.64
N LEU A 76 -7.88 -12.18 22.70
CA LEU A 76 -7.71 -11.37 23.91
C LEU A 76 -9.05 -10.76 24.42
N ALA A 77 -10.19 -11.20 23.86
CA ALA A 77 -11.54 -10.81 24.29
C ALA A 77 -12.26 -12.00 24.94
#